data_AF-A0A673APQ4-F1
#
_entry.id   AF-A0A673APQ4-F1
#
_cell.length_a   1.000
_cell.length_b   1.000
_cell.length_c   1.000
_cell.angle_alpha   90.00
_cell.angle_beta   90.00
_cell.angle_gamma   90.00
#
_symmetry.space_group_name_H-M   'P 1'
#
loop_
_entity.id
_entity.type
_entity.pdbx_description
1 polymer ?
#
loop_
_entity_poly.entity_id
_entity_poly.type
_entity_poly.pdbx_seq_one_letter_code
_entity_poly.pdbx_strand_id
1 'polypeptide(L)'
;MKVKETLLVPVLCLFTLFTGMCPVKPDEIYIKSGEMVALHCDHESHNVTWSSYTTQGKTQSSSLSSSEQNRMGILIHRSSFIILNASVIHQGNYSCSLGNTIIKSFRLAVYSARFGEYKEGTEYPVTCYMHESCTLTCPGNYIPDGNIPNITSNGIIWQKGDGRRVSVEEHYSLSCVHDRDQGVYICTRSYLYQGQIYNMTSTRKLTVKPEEPEQSPVILFPRDKDVFYVDLGSPLEVNCTADQCSEFDSVYWLSVDENKNSRVFFYATEENTSGQKLRMTASLVFKKVLEEDLFKNFSCKLDSTTQKSSVVTITLARKARRSYVPLAVSIVVTVLTMALTVVIYIKYKISLTLFIRDTLGCHRSISDGKSYDGYLMCYKSDTDAGLNTSERKWLEDVLEDRFGYNLCLNDRDVLPGQAIAETVLDCVEQSRTVILVPTSPDPGLESGLLTAIHEALVERQTRLVLIRTEATEGVRSGSLGEVLHLLSNVGHCVTWKGKDSEPLSSSFWKQLRYYLPPAQHSQKIHLLPQTV
;
A
#
# COMPACT_ATOMS: atom_id res chain seq x y z
N MET A 1 -9.19 -30.77 48.76
CA MET A 1 -9.71 -31.39 47.52
C MET A 1 -8.88 -30.82 46.37
N LYS A 2 -8.11 -31.53 45.55
CA LYS A 2 -7.96 -32.95 45.14
C LYS A 2 -6.44 -33.26 45.09
N VAL A 3 -5.93 -34.30 45.77
CA VAL A 3 -5.50 -35.61 45.20
C VAL A 3 -4.72 -35.42 43.88
N LYS A 4 -3.38 -35.40 43.85
CA LYS A 4 -2.38 -36.47 44.06
C LYS A 4 -2.39 -37.53 42.93
N GLU A 5 -1.77 -37.17 41.80
CA GLU A 5 -1.23 -38.09 40.79
C GLU A 5 0.02 -37.44 40.17
N THR A 6 1.21 -37.95 40.54
CA THR A 6 2.41 -38.01 39.70
C THR A 6 3.52 -38.67 40.53
N LEU A 7 3.60 -39.98 40.41
CA LEU A 7 4.71 -40.78 40.92
C LEU A 7 5.05 -41.79 39.84
N LEU A 8 5.93 -41.42 38.92
CA LEU A 8 6.84 -42.32 38.20
C LEU A 8 7.83 -41.49 37.38
N VAL A 9 9.08 -41.95 37.33
CA VAL A 9 10.28 -41.37 36.65
C VAL A 9 11.04 -40.35 37.53
N PRO A 10 12.25 -40.70 38.03
CA PRO A 10 13.34 -41.21 37.19
C PRO A 10 13.99 -42.50 37.73
N VAL A 11 13.67 -43.63 37.09
CA VAL A 11 14.48 -44.88 37.14
C VAL A 11 14.98 -45.20 35.72
N LEU A 12 15.39 -44.18 34.98
CA LEU A 12 15.86 -44.32 33.59
C LEU A 12 17.19 -43.58 33.32
N CYS A 13 18.00 -43.39 34.37
CA CYS A 13 19.41 -42.96 34.24
C CYS A 13 20.38 -43.95 34.89
N LEU A 14 20.10 -45.27 34.79
CA LEU A 14 20.99 -46.34 35.24
C LEU A 14 21.24 -47.44 34.19
N PHE A 15 20.99 -47.14 32.91
CA PHE A 15 21.33 -48.01 31.77
C PHE A 15 22.32 -47.34 30.79
N THR A 16 23.31 -46.62 31.30
CA THR A 16 24.46 -46.13 30.50
C THR A 16 25.76 -46.87 30.78
N LEU A 17 25.67 -48.13 31.23
CA LEU A 17 26.82 -49.03 31.40
C LEU A 17 26.45 -50.47 30.97
N PHE A 18 25.91 -50.60 29.77
CA PHE A 18 26.14 -51.81 28.97
C PHE A 18 26.70 -51.34 27.64
N THR A 19 27.97 -51.61 27.39
CA THR A 19 28.55 -51.60 26.05
C THR A 19 27.81 -52.67 25.24
N GLY A 20 26.65 -52.28 24.72
CA GLY A 20 25.91 -53.07 23.76
C GLY A 20 26.79 -53.25 22.54
N MET A 21 27.31 -54.47 22.37
CA MET A 21 27.80 -54.91 21.07
C MET A 21 26.63 -54.73 20.09
N CYS A 22 26.73 -53.72 19.22
CA CYS A 22 25.77 -53.53 18.15
C CYS A 22 25.75 -54.83 17.31
N PRO A 23 24.57 -55.42 17.04
CA PRO A 23 24.49 -56.51 16.08
C PRO A 23 24.96 -55.98 14.73
N VAL A 24 26.07 -56.51 14.23
CA VAL A 24 26.64 -56.14 12.92
C VAL A 24 25.60 -56.50 11.86
N LYS A 25 24.94 -55.48 11.30
CA LYS A 25 24.04 -55.66 10.16
C LYS A 25 24.89 -56.10 8.96
N PRO A 26 24.50 -57.17 8.25
CA PRO A 26 25.25 -57.62 7.09
C PRO A 26 25.08 -56.66 5.91
N ASP A 27 26.18 -56.37 5.23
CA ASP A 27 26.16 -55.62 3.97
C ASP A 27 25.50 -56.49 2.89
N GLU A 28 24.40 -56.02 2.32
CA GLU A 28 23.70 -56.72 1.24
C GLU A 28 24.36 -56.43 -0.11
N ILE A 29 24.78 -57.48 -0.81
CA ILE A 29 25.51 -57.39 -2.08
C ILE A 29 24.73 -58.12 -3.15
N TYR A 30 24.43 -57.42 -4.24
CA TYR A 30 23.72 -57.95 -5.39
C TYR A 30 24.68 -58.04 -6.57
N ILE A 31 24.95 -59.25 -7.05
CA ILE A 31 25.88 -59.48 -8.18
C ILE A 31 25.23 -60.29 -9.31
N LYS A 32 25.57 -59.94 -10.55
CA LYS A 32 25.15 -60.68 -11.73
C LYS A 32 25.93 -61.99 -11.85
N SER A 33 25.22 -63.07 -12.16
CA SER A 33 25.87 -64.36 -12.44
C SER A 33 26.85 -64.22 -13.61
N GLY A 34 28.06 -64.75 -13.46
CA GLY A 34 29.16 -64.58 -14.42
C GLY A 34 30.23 -63.60 -13.96
N GLU A 35 29.93 -62.72 -12.99
CA GLU A 35 30.81 -61.61 -12.62
C GLU A 35 31.68 -61.90 -11.40
N MET A 36 32.78 -61.16 -11.30
CA MET A 36 33.71 -61.20 -10.18
C MET A 36 33.24 -60.26 -9.05
N VAL A 37 33.46 -60.67 -7.80
CA VAL A 37 33.28 -59.83 -6.60
C VAL A 37 34.40 -60.07 -5.60
N ALA A 38 34.89 -59.00 -4.97
CA ALA A 38 35.84 -59.06 -3.87
C ALA A 38 35.23 -58.51 -2.58
N LEU A 39 35.12 -59.35 -1.56
CA LEU A 39 34.72 -58.96 -0.21
C LEU A 39 35.97 -58.61 0.59
N HIS A 40 35.98 -57.45 1.23
CA HIS A 40 37.10 -56.98 2.04
C HIS A 40 36.73 -56.87 3.50
N CYS A 41 37.58 -57.39 4.37
CA CYS A 41 37.45 -57.25 5.82
C CYS A 41 38.28 -56.05 6.29
N ASP A 42 37.66 -55.11 7.03
CA ASP A 42 38.25 -53.81 7.42
C ASP A 42 39.33 -53.92 8.52
N HIS A 43 40.23 -54.91 8.44
CA HIS A 43 41.27 -55.15 9.44
C HIS A 43 42.62 -55.47 8.79
N GLU A 44 43.66 -54.73 9.17
CA GLU A 44 45.03 -54.83 8.61
C GLU A 44 45.80 -56.10 9.04
N SER A 45 45.15 -57.06 9.70
CA SER A 45 45.84 -58.25 10.22
C SER A 45 45.81 -59.39 9.21
N HIS A 46 46.93 -60.07 9.04
CA HIS A 46 47.08 -61.23 8.15
C HIS A 46 46.30 -62.48 8.60
N ASN A 47 45.71 -62.49 9.80
CA ASN A 47 45.10 -63.68 10.42
C ASN A 47 43.56 -63.62 10.49
N VAL A 48 42.90 -63.17 9.43
CA VAL A 48 41.44 -63.17 9.34
C VAL A 48 40.93 -64.54 8.88
N THR A 49 39.91 -65.06 9.54
CA THR A 49 39.22 -66.30 9.14
C THR A 49 37.91 -65.95 8.43
N TRP A 50 37.72 -66.50 7.22
CA TRP A 50 36.45 -66.36 6.50
C TRP A 50 35.54 -67.55 6.78
N SER A 51 34.28 -67.26 7.07
CA SER A 51 33.21 -68.26 7.15
C SER A 51 32.16 -67.93 6.11
N SER A 52 31.72 -68.95 5.37
CA SER A 52 30.64 -68.84 4.39
C SER A 52 29.54 -69.85 4.71
N TYR A 53 28.30 -69.40 4.57
CA TYR A 53 27.09 -70.18 4.75
C TYR A 53 26.28 -70.09 3.46
N THR A 54 26.52 -71.04 2.56
CA THR A 54 25.87 -71.09 1.24
C THR A 54 24.98 -72.33 1.12
N THR A 55 24.36 -72.51 -0.04
CA THR A 55 23.57 -73.72 -0.37
C THR A 55 24.38 -75.01 -0.35
N GLN A 56 25.72 -74.93 -0.42
CA GLN A 56 26.61 -76.09 -0.32
C GLN A 56 26.96 -76.45 1.14
N GLY A 57 26.51 -75.65 2.11
CA GLY A 57 26.79 -75.84 3.54
C GLY A 57 27.72 -74.78 4.11
N LYS A 58 28.23 -75.04 5.32
CA LYS A 58 29.15 -74.14 6.03
C LYS A 58 30.58 -74.46 5.64
N THR A 59 31.31 -73.48 5.14
CA THR A 59 32.73 -73.62 4.78
C THR A 59 33.58 -72.55 5.47
N GLN A 60 34.72 -72.93 6.03
CA GLN A 60 35.70 -72.01 6.64
C GLN A 60 37.00 -71.95 5.83
N SER A 61 37.67 -70.80 5.82
CA SER A 61 38.93 -70.62 5.10
C SER A 61 40.03 -71.58 5.55
N SER A 62 40.04 -71.99 6.82
CA SER A 62 41.01 -72.94 7.39
C SER A 62 40.85 -74.38 6.89
N SER A 63 39.69 -74.75 6.34
CA SER A 63 39.40 -76.10 5.85
C SER A 63 39.56 -76.25 4.33
N LEU A 64 39.97 -75.19 3.62
CA LEU A 64 40.01 -75.15 2.16
C LEU A 64 41.44 -75.26 1.62
N SER A 65 41.73 -76.33 0.91
CA SER A 65 42.96 -76.46 0.11
C SER A 65 42.92 -75.59 -1.15
N SER A 66 44.08 -75.28 -1.74
CA SER A 66 44.14 -74.48 -2.99
C SER A 66 43.42 -75.14 -4.18
N SER A 67 43.35 -76.48 -4.20
CA SER A 67 42.61 -77.22 -5.24
C SER A 67 41.10 -77.10 -5.06
N GLU A 68 40.60 -77.08 -3.83
CA GLU A 68 39.17 -76.85 -3.53
C GLU A 68 38.76 -75.41 -3.84
N GLN A 69 39.61 -74.44 -3.51
CA GLN A 69 39.42 -73.03 -3.88
C GLN A 69 39.27 -72.87 -5.41
N ASN A 70 40.18 -73.47 -6.18
CA ASN A 70 40.10 -73.47 -7.65
C ASN A 70 38.83 -74.17 -8.16
N ARG A 71 38.42 -75.30 -7.56
CA ARG A 71 37.19 -76.01 -7.95
C ARG A 71 35.92 -75.19 -7.67
N MET A 72 35.93 -74.41 -6.60
CA MET A 72 34.83 -73.51 -6.23
C MET A 72 34.90 -72.16 -6.95
N GLY A 73 36.01 -71.81 -7.63
CA GLY A 73 36.18 -70.50 -8.27
C GLY A 73 36.32 -69.36 -7.27
N ILE A 74 36.89 -69.63 -6.09
CA ILE A 74 37.08 -68.69 -4.99
C ILE A 74 38.57 -68.49 -4.77
N LEU A 75 38.98 -67.28 -4.41
CA LEU A 75 40.35 -66.94 -4.02
C LEU A 75 40.33 -66.21 -2.68
N ILE A 76 41.04 -66.74 -1.68
CA ILE A 76 41.19 -66.10 -0.37
C ILE A 76 42.63 -65.64 -0.21
N HIS A 77 42.83 -64.34 -0.01
CA HIS A 77 44.15 -63.76 0.21
C HIS A 77 44.09 -62.67 1.27
N ARG A 78 44.78 -62.88 2.40
CA ARG A 78 44.79 -61.97 3.56
C ARG A 78 43.36 -61.65 4.02
N SER A 79 42.99 -60.37 4.05
CA SER A 79 41.66 -59.88 4.41
C SER A 79 40.67 -59.84 3.24
N SER A 80 41.03 -60.38 2.06
CA SER A 80 40.18 -60.36 0.86
C SER A 80 39.66 -61.75 0.50
N PHE A 81 38.36 -61.84 0.23
CA PHE A 81 37.67 -63.03 -0.25
C PHE A 81 37.06 -62.73 -1.61
N ILE A 82 37.57 -63.38 -2.66
CA ILE A 82 37.19 -63.11 -4.04
C ILE A 82 36.43 -64.29 -4.60
N ILE A 83 35.32 -64.02 -5.26
CA ILE A 83 34.61 -64.98 -6.10
C ILE A 83 34.90 -64.58 -7.54
N LEU A 84 35.56 -65.45 -8.29
CA LEU A 84 36.00 -65.15 -9.67
C LEU A 84 34.81 -65.11 -10.63
N ASN A 85 33.88 -66.06 -10.48
CA ASN A 85 32.71 -66.20 -11.32
C ASN A 85 31.48 -66.53 -10.46
N ALA A 86 30.72 -65.49 -10.12
CA ALA A 86 29.54 -65.61 -9.27
C ALA A 86 28.46 -66.46 -9.93
N SER A 87 27.84 -67.34 -9.15
CA SER A 87 26.76 -68.22 -9.58
C SER A 87 25.88 -68.55 -8.39
N VAL A 88 24.75 -69.22 -8.61
CA VAL A 88 23.75 -69.51 -7.57
C VAL A 88 24.33 -70.30 -6.39
N ILE A 89 25.41 -71.06 -6.60
CA ILE A 89 26.09 -71.81 -5.52
C ILE A 89 26.79 -70.89 -4.51
N HIS A 90 27.13 -69.67 -4.92
CA HIS A 90 27.80 -68.66 -4.11
C HIS A 90 26.80 -67.80 -3.32
N GLN A 91 25.50 -67.98 -3.53
CA GLN A 91 24.50 -67.23 -2.78
C GLN A 91 24.50 -67.67 -1.31
N GLY A 92 24.57 -66.70 -0.39
CA GLY A 92 24.66 -66.99 1.03
C GLY A 92 25.21 -65.86 1.90
N ASN A 93 25.48 -66.19 3.15
CA ASN A 93 26.05 -65.26 4.12
C ASN A 93 27.54 -65.50 4.28
N TYR A 94 28.32 -64.44 4.17
CA TYR A 94 29.77 -64.45 4.35
C TYR A 94 30.13 -63.61 5.57
N SER A 95 31.11 -64.04 6.34
CA SER A 95 31.59 -63.27 7.49
C SER A 95 33.08 -63.44 7.65
N CYS A 96 33.76 -62.35 7.98
CA CYS A 96 35.15 -62.39 8.40
C CYS A 96 35.24 -62.25 9.92
N SER A 97 36.05 -63.10 10.55
CA SER A 97 36.23 -63.13 12.00
C SER A 97 37.69 -63.14 12.39
N LEU A 98 38.00 -62.48 13.51
CA LEU A 98 39.30 -62.55 14.18
C LEU A 98 39.09 -63.25 15.53
N GLY A 99 39.61 -64.47 15.67
CA GLY A 99 39.24 -65.35 16.77
C GLY A 99 37.75 -65.67 16.77
N ASN A 100 37.06 -65.40 17.87
CA ASN A 100 35.61 -65.61 18.01
C ASN A 100 34.76 -64.38 17.67
N THR A 101 35.38 -63.25 17.32
CA THR A 101 34.68 -62.00 17.04
C THR A 101 34.47 -61.83 15.54
N ILE A 102 33.21 -61.70 15.11
CA ILE A 102 32.87 -61.36 13.73
C ILE A 102 33.16 -59.88 13.52
N ILE A 103 34.05 -59.56 12.58
CA ILE A 103 34.41 -58.18 12.23
C ILE A 103 33.38 -57.61 11.27
N LYS A 104 33.07 -58.34 10.20
CA LYS A 104 32.16 -57.90 9.15
C LYS A 104 31.35 -59.07 8.61
N SER A 105 30.10 -58.80 8.28
CA SER A 105 29.17 -59.76 7.68
C SER A 105 28.62 -59.21 6.37
N PHE A 106 28.41 -60.10 5.41
CA PHE A 106 27.93 -59.81 4.07
C PHE A 106 26.84 -60.81 3.72
N ARG A 107 25.84 -60.35 2.97
CA ARG A 107 24.79 -61.19 2.41
C ARG A 107 24.86 -61.08 0.88
N LEU A 108 25.35 -62.13 0.23
CA LEU A 108 25.53 -62.16 -1.22
C LEU A 108 24.31 -62.79 -1.90
N ALA A 109 23.68 -62.02 -2.78
CA ALA A 109 22.59 -62.45 -3.66
C ALA A 109 23.08 -62.44 -5.12
N VAL A 110 22.92 -63.57 -5.81
CA VAL A 110 23.34 -63.72 -7.21
C VAL A 110 22.12 -63.78 -8.11
N TYR A 111 22.00 -62.84 -9.04
CA TYR A 111 20.87 -62.78 -9.97
C TYR A 111 21.28 -63.21 -11.39
N SER A 112 20.33 -63.78 -12.14
CA SER A 112 20.55 -64.18 -13.54
C SER A 112 19.84 -63.21 -14.49
N ALA A 113 20.49 -62.81 -15.57
CA ALA A 113 19.90 -61.90 -16.56
C ALA A 113 18.75 -62.51 -17.39
N ARG A 114 18.42 -63.80 -17.21
CA ARG A 114 17.39 -64.52 -17.98
C ARG A 114 15.96 -64.26 -17.50
N PHE A 115 15.79 -63.69 -16.32
CA PHE A 115 14.51 -63.27 -15.79
C PHE A 115 14.61 -61.77 -15.54
N GLY A 116 13.66 -60.98 -16.06
CA GLY A 116 13.61 -59.53 -15.90
C GLY A 116 13.33 -59.06 -14.46
N GLU A 117 13.95 -59.72 -13.48
CA GLU A 117 13.76 -59.50 -12.07
C GLU A 117 14.93 -58.68 -11.51
N TYR A 118 14.56 -57.49 -11.03
CA TYR A 118 15.21 -56.71 -9.98
C TYR A 118 16.52 -55.97 -10.35
N LYS A 119 16.39 -54.66 -10.63
CA LYS A 119 17.50 -53.70 -10.82
C LYS A 119 17.81 -52.86 -9.58
N GLU A 120 17.05 -53.01 -8.50
CA GLU A 120 17.20 -52.21 -7.29
C GLU A 120 18.40 -52.74 -6.48
N GLY A 121 19.52 -52.00 -6.54
CA GLY A 121 20.76 -52.33 -5.81
C GLY A 121 22.04 -52.23 -6.64
N THR A 122 21.95 -52.19 -7.98
CA THR A 122 23.13 -52.03 -8.87
C THR A 122 23.07 -50.79 -9.77
N GLU A 123 21.98 -50.02 -9.68
CA GLU A 123 21.83 -48.72 -10.33
C GLU A 123 22.27 -47.60 -9.39
N TYR A 124 23.30 -46.87 -9.80
CA TYR A 124 23.73 -45.67 -9.11
C TYR A 124 23.25 -44.43 -9.86
N PRO A 125 22.31 -43.65 -9.29
CA PRO A 125 21.81 -42.45 -9.95
C PRO A 125 22.89 -41.36 -9.97
N VAL A 126 22.96 -40.63 -11.08
CA VAL A 126 23.79 -39.43 -11.24
C VAL A 126 22.93 -38.33 -11.86
N THR A 127 23.03 -37.12 -11.32
CA THR A 127 22.35 -35.95 -11.86
C THR A 127 23.39 -35.01 -12.47
N CYS A 128 23.18 -34.57 -13.70
CA CYS A 128 23.97 -33.53 -14.35
C CYS A 128 23.06 -32.40 -14.82
N TYR A 129 23.59 -31.19 -14.96
CA TYR A 129 22.86 -30.03 -15.45
C TYR A 129 23.15 -29.77 -16.92
N MET A 130 22.16 -29.23 -17.64
CA MET A 130 22.33 -28.85 -19.05
C MET A 130 23.46 -27.83 -19.23
N HIS A 131 24.17 -27.93 -20.35
CA HIS A 131 25.27 -27.05 -20.77
C HIS A 131 26.53 -27.06 -19.88
N GLU A 132 26.51 -27.74 -18.74
CA GLU A 132 27.69 -27.95 -17.88
C GLU A 132 28.52 -29.17 -18.30
N SER A 133 29.76 -29.23 -17.84
CA SER A 133 30.57 -30.44 -17.90
C SER A 133 30.18 -31.42 -16.78
N CYS A 134 30.06 -32.71 -17.08
CA CYS A 134 29.71 -33.72 -16.08
C CYS A 134 30.54 -34.99 -16.24
N THR A 135 31.03 -35.53 -15.13
CA THR A 135 31.93 -36.69 -15.14
C THR A 135 31.28 -37.90 -14.46
N LEU A 136 31.17 -39.00 -15.20
CA LEU A 136 30.71 -40.28 -14.70
C LEU A 136 31.89 -41.12 -14.24
N THR A 137 31.90 -41.48 -12.96
CA THR A 137 32.95 -42.33 -12.35
C THR A 137 32.44 -43.75 -12.12
N CYS A 138 33.25 -44.75 -12.45
CA CYS A 138 32.87 -46.14 -12.24
C CYS A 138 32.95 -46.48 -10.72
N PRO A 139 31.87 -47.00 -10.08
CA PRO A 139 31.88 -47.27 -8.64
C PRO A 139 33.00 -48.23 -8.22
N GLY A 140 33.78 -47.89 -7.19
CA GLY A 140 34.90 -48.69 -6.66
C GLY A 140 34.51 -49.84 -5.71
N ASN A 141 33.22 -50.16 -5.56
CA ASN A 141 32.77 -51.07 -4.52
C ASN A 141 33.15 -52.52 -4.86
N TYR A 142 33.60 -53.27 -3.86
CA TYR A 142 33.90 -54.70 -3.94
C TYR A 142 34.91 -55.11 -5.03
N ILE A 143 35.89 -54.25 -5.32
CA ILE A 143 37.00 -54.53 -6.23
C ILE A 143 38.14 -55.27 -5.51
N PRO A 144 38.93 -56.10 -6.24
CA PRO A 144 40.15 -56.69 -5.70
C PRO A 144 41.14 -55.61 -5.23
N ASP A 145 41.75 -55.83 -4.06
CA ASP A 145 42.88 -55.01 -3.59
C ASP A 145 44.07 -55.16 -4.56
N GLY A 146 44.77 -54.06 -4.85
CA GLY A 146 45.92 -54.02 -5.76
C GLY A 146 47.10 -54.88 -5.31
N ASN A 147 47.11 -55.30 -4.04
CA ASN A 147 48.17 -56.15 -3.46
C ASN A 147 47.93 -57.66 -3.62
N ILE A 148 46.90 -58.08 -4.39
CA ILE A 148 46.59 -59.50 -4.58
C ILE A 148 47.44 -60.07 -5.73
N PRO A 149 48.32 -61.05 -5.45
CA PRO A 149 49.22 -61.58 -6.46
C PRO A 149 48.44 -62.24 -7.61
N ASN A 150 48.92 -62.06 -8.83
CA ASN A 150 48.40 -62.63 -10.08
C ASN A 150 47.03 -62.11 -10.56
N ILE A 151 46.42 -61.12 -9.89
CA ILE A 151 45.27 -60.38 -10.43
C ILE A 151 45.76 -59.03 -10.96
N THR A 152 45.66 -58.82 -12.27
CA THR A 152 45.99 -57.53 -12.88
C THR A 152 44.76 -56.86 -13.46
N SER A 153 44.63 -55.54 -13.25
CA SER A 153 43.58 -54.75 -13.90
C SER A 153 43.83 -54.70 -15.41
N ASN A 154 42.80 -55.05 -16.19
CA ASN A 154 42.82 -55.07 -17.66
C ASN A 154 42.01 -53.90 -18.25
N GLY A 155 41.78 -52.85 -17.47
CA GLY A 155 41.13 -51.61 -17.89
C GLY A 155 39.61 -51.58 -17.72
N ILE A 156 39.03 -50.44 -18.08
CA ILE A 156 37.62 -50.10 -17.88
C ILE A 156 37.00 -49.74 -19.22
N ILE A 157 35.79 -50.25 -19.50
CA ILE A 157 35.05 -49.94 -20.73
C ILE A 157 33.69 -49.35 -20.36
N TRP A 158 33.36 -48.19 -20.92
CA TRP A 158 32.05 -47.57 -20.81
C TRP A 158 31.19 -47.83 -22.04
N GLN A 159 29.95 -48.25 -21.81
CA GLN A 159 28.93 -48.47 -22.83
C GLN A 159 27.66 -47.71 -22.48
N LYS A 160 27.02 -47.08 -23.47
CA LYS A 160 25.66 -46.55 -23.31
C LYS A 160 24.65 -47.69 -23.50
N GLY A 161 23.45 -47.56 -22.95
CA GLY A 161 22.42 -48.61 -22.94
C GLY A 161 21.98 -49.15 -24.32
N ASP A 162 22.40 -48.48 -25.41
CA ASP A 162 22.25 -48.90 -26.81
C ASP A 162 23.38 -49.83 -27.30
N GLY A 163 24.37 -50.13 -26.45
CA GLY A 163 25.53 -50.97 -26.76
C GLY A 163 26.72 -50.22 -27.36
N ARG A 164 26.61 -48.91 -27.58
CA ARG A 164 27.72 -48.11 -28.13
C ARG A 164 28.82 -47.94 -27.08
N ARG A 165 30.08 -48.22 -27.45
CA ARG A 165 31.25 -47.88 -26.62
C ARG A 165 31.50 -46.38 -26.62
N VAL A 166 31.74 -45.83 -25.43
CA VAL A 166 31.79 -44.37 -25.23
C VAL A 166 33.13 -43.90 -24.67
N SER A 167 33.77 -44.67 -23.78
CA SER A 167 35.09 -44.37 -23.23
C SER A 167 35.82 -45.65 -22.78
N VAL A 168 37.14 -45.56 -22.70
CA VAL A 168 38.05 -46.60 -22.15
C VAL A 168 38.81 -46.09 -20.91
N GLU A 169 38.49 -44.88 -20.46
CA GLU A 169 39.09 -44.25 -19.29
C GLU A 169 38.31 -44.60 -18.01
N GLU A 170 38.95 -44.43 -16.85
CA GLU A 170 38.31 -44.65 -15.55
C GLU A 170 37.13 -43.71 -15.30
N HIS A 171 37.24 -42.49 -15.82
CA HIS A 171 36.21 -41.47 -15.81
C HIS A 171 35.68 -41.25 -17.23
N TYR A 172 34.37 -41.07 -17.36
CA TYR A 172 33.77 -40.64 -18.61
C TYR A 172 33.22 -39.22 -18.45
N SER A 173 33.94 -38.25 -19.02
CA SER A 173 33.61 -36.83 -18.93
C SER A 173 32.82 -36.36 -20.16
N LEU A 174 31.63 -35.83 -19.93
CA LEU A 174 30.84 -35.08 -20.90
C LEU A 174 31.24 -33.61 -20.78
N SER A 175 31.84 -33.03 -21.83
CA SER A 175 32.25 -31.63 -21.80
C SER A 175 31.07 -30.65 -21.78
N CYS A 176 29.93 -31.04 -22.36
CA CYS A 176 28.71 -30.23 -22.40
C CYS A 176 27.47 -31.15 -22.49
N VAL A 177 26.69 -31.18 -21.41
CA VAL A 177 25.55 -32.10 -21.26
C VAL A 177 24.29 -31.59 -21.97
N HIS A 178 23.66 -32.45 -22.77
CA HIS A 178 22.39 -32.21 -23.46
C HIS A 178 21.32 -33.23 -23.04
N ASP A 179 20.04 -32.96 -23.32
CA ASP A 179 18.93 -33.87 -23.01
C ASP A 179 19.12 -35.29 -23.59
N ARG A 180 19.67 -35.38 -24.82
CA ARG A 180 20.02 -36.64 -25.50
C ARG A 180 21.06 -37.49 -24.75
N ASP A 181 21.82 -36.89 -23.84
CA ASP A 181 22.83 -37.60 -23.05
C ASP A 181 22.20 -38.35 -21.87
N GLN A 182 20.96 -38.03 -21.50
CA GLN A 182 20.18 -38.78 -20.53
C GLN A 182 20.09 -40.27 -20.92
N GLY A 183 20.27 -41.14 -19.93
CA GLY A 183 20.17 -42.57 -20.16
C GLY A 183 20.99 -43.41 -19.19
N VAL A 184 21.13 -44.69 -19.53
CA VAL A 184 21.84 -45.69 -18.74
C VAL A 184 23.24 -45.88 -19.31
N TYR A 185 24.25 -45.77 -18.45
CA TYR A 185 25.66 -45.99 -18.77
C TYR A 185 26.18 -47.17 -17.95
N ILE A 186 26.81 -48.13 -18.61
CA ILE A 186 27.36 -49.34 -17.99
C ILE A 186 28.87 -49.24 -18.06
N CYS A 187 29.53 -49.24 -16.90
CA CYS A 187 30.98 -49.42 -16.84
C CYS A 187 31.32 -50.89 -16.55
N THR A 188 32.24 -51.44 -17.33
CA THR A 188 32.75 -52.80 -17.16
C THR A 188 34.22 -52.72 -16.80
N ARG A 189 34.58 -53.16 -15.59
CA ARG A 189 35.97 -53.38 -15.19
C ARG A 189 36.36 -54.81 -15.51
N SER A 190 37.54 -55.01 -16.09
CA SER A 190 38.05 -56.35 -16.39
C SER A 190 39.35 -56.62 -15.64
N TYR A 191 39.52 -57.85 -15.15
CA TYR A 191 40.71 -58.32 -14.45
C TYR A 191 41.22 -59.60 -15.09
N LEU A 192 42.55 -59.70 -15.25
CA LEU A 192 43.21 -60.89 -15.76
C LEU A 192 43.72 -61.72 -14.58
N TYR A 193 43.33 -63.00 -14.55
CA TYR A 193 43.80 -63.97 -13.57
C TYR A 193 44.03 -65.33 -14.24
N GLN A 194 45.24 -65.88 -14.11
CA GLN A 194 45.66 -67.15 -14.73
C GLN A 194 45.32 -67.27 -16.23
N GLY A 195 45.44 -66.16 -16.98
CA GLY A 195 45.15 -66.13 -18.42
C GLY A 195 43.67 -66.01 -18.80
N GLN A 196 42.76 -65.94 -17.82
CA GLN A 196 41.33 -65.73 -18.04
C GLN A 196 40.89 -64.33 -17.60
N ILE A 197 39.96 -63.73 -18.34
CA ILE A 197 39.41 -62.41 -18.06
C ILE A 197 38.11 -62.55 -17.26
N TYR A 198 38.04 -61.83 -16.15
CA TYR A 198 36.87 -61.73 -15.29
C TYR A 198 36.35 -60.30 -15.28
N ASN A 199 35.04 -60.15 -15.43
CA ASN A 199 34.40 -58.85 -15.59
C ASN A 199 33.54 -58.51 -14.37
N MET A 200 33.48 -57.23 -14.06
CA MET A 200 32.58 -56.65 -13.07
C MET A 200 31.85 -55.48 -13.73
N THR A 201 30.52 -55.47 -13.69
CA THR A 201 29.74 -54.38 -14.29
C THR A 201 29.06 -53.52 -13.24
N SER A 202 28.89 -52.24 -13.56
CA SER A 202 28.16 -51.30 -12.72
C SER A 202 27.37 -50.34 -13.59
N THR A 203 26.16 -50.01 -13.13
CA THR A 203 25.19 -49.24 -13.91
C THR A 203 25.03 -47.84 -13.32
N ARG A 204 25.25 -46.81 -14.14
CA ARG A 204 25.01 -45.39 -13.82
C ARG A 204 23.77 -44.92 -14.57
N LYS A 205 22.77 -44.44 -13.83
CA LYS A 205 21.56 -43.84 -14.42
C LYS A 205 21.70 -42.33 -14.42
N LEU A 206 22.02 -41.76 -15.58
CA LEU A 206 22.19 -40.33 -15.77
C LEU A 206 20.83 -39.66 -15.98
N THR A 207 20.49 -38.70 -15.13
CA THR A 207 19.34 -37.79 -15.27
C THR A 207 19.85 -36.39 -15.57
N VAL A 208 19.31 -35.75 -16.61
CA VAL A 208 19.68 -34.38 -16.99
C VAL A 208 18.61 -33.43 -16.45
N LYS A 209 19.02 -32.43 -15.66
CA LYS A 209 18.14 -31.36 -15.20
C LYS A 209 18.41 -30.08 -16.00
N PRO A 210 17.39 -29.23 -16.19
CA PRO A 210 17.62 -27.88 -16.71
C PRO A 210 18.59 -27.15 -15.77
N GLU A 211 19.38 -26.24 -16.34
CA GLU A 211 20.26 -25.33 -15.61
C GLU A 211 19.43 -24.67 -14.50
N GLU A 212 19.81 -24.89 -13.24
CA GLU A 212 19.21 -24.10 -12.16
C GLU A 212 19.57 -22.65 -12.45
N PRO A 213 18.61 -21.70 -12.45
CA PRO A 213 18.97 -20.31 -12.58
C PRO A 213 19.93 -20.00 -11.43
N GLU A 214 21.16 -19.63 -11.78
CA GLU A 214 22.13 -19.09 -10.83
C GLU A 214 21.42 -18.02 -10.01
N GLN A 215 20.98 -18.39 -8.80
CA GLN A 215 20.52 -17.41 -7.83
C GLN A 215 21.79 -16.81 -7.26
N SER A 216 22.34 -15.85 -8.02
CA SER A 216 23.41 -14.98 -7.53
C SER A 216 23.02 -14.46 -6.16
N PRO A 217 23.92 -14.40 -5.17
CA PRO A 217 23.64 -13.74 -3.91
C PRO A 217 23.31 -12.28 -4.24
N VAL A 218 22.03 -11.92 -4.09
CA VAL A 218 21.52 -10.58 -4.40
C VAL A 218 21.29 -9.87 -3.08
N ILE A 219 21.77 -8.62 -3.02
CA ILE A 219 21.37 -7.69 -1.96
C ILE A 219 19.86 -7.48 -2.08
N LEU A 220 19.11 -7.94 -1.08
CA LEU A 220 17.64 -7.92 -1.07
C LEU A 220 17.11 -6.50 -0.86
N PHE A 221 17.83 -5.72 -0.05
CA PHE A 221 17.52 -4.34 0.29
C PHE A 221 18.79 -3.62 0.71
N PRO A 222 19.02 -2.35 0.34
CA PRO A 222 18.21 -1.52 -0.56
C PRO A 222 18.41 -1.91 -2.04
N ARG A 223 17.55 -1.39 -2.93
CA ARG A 223 17.74 -1.55 -4.38
C ARG A 223 18.76 -0.54 -4.88
N ASP A 224 19.41 -0.87 -6.00
CA ASP A 224 20.37 0.04 -6.62
C ASP A 224 19.68 1.36 -7.00
N LYS A 225 20.31 2.48 -6.60
CA LYS A 225 19.84 3.87 -6.77
C LYS A 225 18.63 4.26 -5.92
N ASP A 226 18.36 3.53 -4.83
CA ASP A 226 17.34 3.95 -3.87
C ASP A 226 17.68 5.31 -3.22
N VAL A 227 16.64 6.11 -2.96
CA VAL A 227 16.74 7.46 -2.39
C VAL A 227 16.05 7.48 -1.03
N PHE A 228 16.79 7.81 0.03
CA PHE A 228 16.26 7.91 1.39
C PHE A 228 15.98 9.37 1.76
N TYR A 229 14.72 9.68 2.09
CA TYR A 229 14.31 11.04 2.46
C TYR A 229 14.51 11.31 3.95
N VAL A 230 15.35 12.29 4.27
CA VAL A 230 15.86 12.54 5.63
C VAL A 230 15.72 14.00 6.05
N ASP A 231 15.56 14.22 7.36
CA ASP A 231 15.63 15.54 7.98
C ASP A 231 17.10 15.83 8.38
N LEU A 232 17.60 17.03 8.07
CA LEU A 232 18.94 17.40 8.52
C LEU A 232 19.00 17.43 10.04
N GLY A 233 20.08 16.90 10.59
CA GLY A 233 20.31 16.86 12.02
C GLY A 233 19.65 15.70 12.77
N SER A 234 18.83 14.87 12.13
CA SER A 234 18.28 13.66 12.75
C SER A 234 19.25 12.46 12.64
N PRO A 235 19.15 11.47 13.53
CA PRO A 235 19.78 10.18 13.31
C PRO A 235 19.10 9.45 12.15
N LEU A 236 19.85 8.60 11.45
CA LEU A 236 19.36 7.74 10.37
C LEU A 236 20.07 6.39 10.44
N GLU A 237 19.34 5.31 10.19
CA GLU A 237 19.89 3.98 10.03
C GLU A 237 19.36 3.37 8.73
N VAL A 238 20.27 2.87 7.88
CA VAL A 238 19.94 2.23 6.62
C VAL A 238 20.51 0.82 6.61
N ASN A 239 19.63 -0.16 6.56
CA ASN A 239 20.01 -1.57 6.56
C ASN A 239 20.31 -2.03 5.14
N CYS A 240 21.43 -2.74 4.96
CA CYS A 240 21.73 -3.50 3.76
C CYS A 240 21.65 -5.00 4.08
N THR A 241 20.65 -5.69 3.54
CA THR A 241 20.37 -7.09 3.84
C THR A 241 20.62 -7.95 2.61
N ALA A 242 21.34 -9.06 2.78
CA ALA A 242 21.58 -10.06 1.75
C ALA A 242 21.34 -11.48 2.30
N ASP A 243 20.97 -12.38 1.39
CA ASP A 243 20.97 -13.82 1.69
C ASP A 243 22.41 -14.33 1.66
N GLN A 244 22.81 -15.08 2.70
CA GLN A 244 24.12 -15.71 2.80
C GLN A 244 24.09 -17.08 2.11
N CYS A 245 24.93 -17.27 1.11
CA CYS A 245 25.05 -18.53 0.36
C CYS A 245 26.25 -19.36 0.83
N SER A 246 27.28 -18.71 1.37
CA SER A 246 28.51 -19.31 1.89
C SER A 246 28.86 -18.74 3.26
N GLU A 247 29.50 -19.53 4.13
CA GLU A 247 30.02 -19.07 5.43
C GLU A 247 31.07 -17.95 5.28
N PHE A 248 31.69 -17.84 4.10
CA PHE A 248 32.69 -16.81 3.79
C PHE A 248 32.12 -15.56 3.10
N ASP A 249 30.80 -15.50 2.86
CA ASP A 249 30.19 -14.29 2.30
C ASP A 249 30.21 -13.16 3.33
N SER A 250 30.34 -11.91 2.88
CA SER A 250 30.35 -10.74 3.76
C SER A 250 29.61 -9.55 3.15
N VAL A 251 28.86 -8.83 3.99
CA VAL A 251 28.13 -7.61 3.60
C VAL A 251 28.71 -6.43 4.37
N TYR A 252 29.09 -5.37 3.67
CA TYR A 252 29.67 -4.17 4.27
C TYR A 252 29.39 -2.90 3.46
N TRP A 253 29.59 -1.74 4.09
CA TRP A 253 29.47 -0.44 3.45
C TRP A 253 30.85 0.09 3.01
N LEU A 254 30.94 0.51 1.75
CA LEU A 254 32.18 1.05 1.18
C LEU A 254 32.43 2.48 1.67
N SER A 255 33.70 2.78 1.95
CA SER A 255 34.15 4.11 2.36
C SER A 255 33.46 4.66 3.62
N VAL A 256 33.05 3.77 4.52
CA VAL A 256 32.47 4.08 5.84
C VAL A 256 33.29 3.41 6.93
N ASP A 257 33.41 4.07 8.08
CA ASP A 257 34.16 3.57 9.25
C ASP A 257 33.36 2.50 10.02
N GLU A 258 34.03 1.52 10.62
CA GLU A 258 33.41 0.53 11.53
C GLU A 258 33.40 1.02 12.98
N ASN A 259 34.14 2.08 13.29
CA ASN A 259 34.23 2.63 14.63
C ASN A 259 32.91 3.31 15.04
N LYS A 260 32.22 2.72 16.03
CA LYS A 260 31.00 3.28 16.64
C LYS A 260 31.17 4.69 17.22
N ASN A 261 32.41 5.16 17.43
CA ASN A 261 32.66 6.53 17.87
C ASN A 261 32.47 7.55 16.73
N SER A 262 32.65 7.15 15.48
CA SER A 262 32.51 8.01 14.30
C SER A 262 31.07 8.52 14.13
N ARG A 263 30.91 9.65 13.42
CA ARG A 263 29.59 10.28 13.18
C ARG A 263 28.72 9.42 12.26
N VAL A 264 29.36 8.85 11.24
CA VAL A 264 28.79 7.88 10.30
C VAL A 264 29.63 6.62 10.44
N PHE A 265 28.98 5.50 10.74
CA PHE A 265 29.64 4.21 10.87
C PHE A 265 28.72 3.10 10.39
N PHE A 266 29.25 1.89 10.19
CA PHE A 266 28.41 0.71 9.96
C PHE A 266 28.75 -0.42 10.92
N TYR A 267 27.82 -1.35 11.09
CA TYR A 267 28.03 -2.61 11.80
C TYR A 267 27.25 -3.73 11.10
N ALA A 268 27.76 -4.96 11.19
CA ALA A 268 27.11 -6.13 10.61
C ALA A 268 26.49 -7.02 11.70
N THR A 269 25.35 -7.62 11.39
CA THR A 269 24.64 -8.60 12.21
C THR A 269 24.21 -9.79 11.36
N GLU A 270 24.22 -10.97 11.98
CA GLU A 270 23.77 -12.22 11.38
C GLU A 270 22.45 -12.65 12.03
N GLU A 271 21.43 -12.91 11.23
CA GLU A 271 20.14 -13.43 11.67
C GLU A 271 19.95 -14.87 11.16
N ASN A 272 19.79 -15.79 12.11
CA ASN A 272 19.42 -17.17 11.85
C ASN A 272 17.90 -17.27 11.64
N THR A 273 17.44 -17.37 10.40
CA THR A 273 16.02 -17.66 10.12
C THR A 273 15.82 -19.17 10.21
N SER A 274 14.84 -19.64 11.00
CA SER A 274 14.61 -21.08 11.24
C SER A 274 14.22 -21.82 9.95
N GLY A 275 15.21 -22.34 9.24
CA GLY A 275 15.05 -23.09 7.99
C GLY A 275 16.06 -22.68 6.91
N GLN A 276 17.30 -23.13 7.06
CA GLN A 276 18.35 -23.21 6.02
C GLN A 276 18.86 -21.93 5.33
N LYS A 277 18.25 -20.76 5.49
CA LYS A 277 18.79 -19.50 4.94
C LYS A 277 19.29 -18.57 6.04
N LEU A 278 20.61 -18.38 6.09
CA LEU A 278 21.26 -17.37 6.90
C LEU A 278 21.10 -16.00 6.21
N ARG A 279 20.75 -14.96 6.97
CA ARG A 279 20.68 -13.58 6.47
C ARG A 279 21.72 -12.72 7.15
N MET A 280 22.44 -11.95 6.35
CA MET A 280 23.42 -10.97 6.81
C MET A 280 22.87 -9.57 6.58
N THR A 281 22.97 -8.72 7.60
CA THR A 281 22.57 -7.32 7.52
C THR A 281 23.73 -6.42 7.94
N ALA A 282 24.11 -5.46 7.09
CA ALA A 282 25.04 -4.39 7.41
C ALA A 282 24.28 -3.07 7.53
N SER A 283 24.23 -2.50 8.74
CA SER A 283 23.47 -1.28 9.05
C SER A 283 24.38 -0.06 9.03
N LEU A 284 24.12 0.86 8.11
CA LEU A 284 24.78 2.17 8.02
C LEU A 284 24.07 3.17 8.93
N VAL A 285 24.77 3.69 9.92
CA VAL A 285 24.23 4.58 10.95
C VAL A 285 24.84 5.97 10.86
N PHE A 286 23.97 6.97 10.80
CA PHE A 286 24.29 8.38 10.97
C PHE A 286 23.80 8.83 12.35
N LYS A 287 24.71 9.27 13.22
CA LYS A 287 24.31 9.93 14.49
C LYS A 287 23.58 11.25 14.23
N LYS A 288 24.04 11.95 13.20
CA LYS A 288 23.49 13.23 12.74
C LYS A 288 23.75 13.38 11.25
N VAL A 289 22.69 13.46 10.44
CA VAL A 289 22.78 13.71 9.00
C VAL A 289 23.15 15.17 8.73
N LEU A 290 24.21 15.40 7.95
CA LEU A 290 24.68 16.72 7.53
C LEU A 290 24.36 16.99 6.06
N GLU A 291 24.46 18.25 5.64
CA GLU A 291 24.19 18.65 4.25
C GLU A 291 25.20 18.04 3.27
N GLU A 292 26.46 17.87 3.68
CA GLU A 292 27.49 17.16 2.92
C GLU A 292 27.15 15.69 2.62
N ASP A 293 26.33 15.05 3.46
CA ASP A 293 25.95 13.65 3.27
C ASP A 293 24.91 13.47 2.14
N LEU A 294 24.17 14.54 1.80
CA LEU A 294 23.18 14.53 0.70
C LEU A 294 23.83 14.46 -0.69
N PHE A 295 25.08 14.89 -0.80
CA PHE A 295 25.84 14.88 -2.06
C PHE A 295 26.75 13.67 -2.20
N LYS A 296 26.75 12.77 -1.20
CA LYS A 296 27.56 11.55 -1.18
C LYS A 296 26.70 10.34 -1.56
N ASN A 297 27.34 9.43 -2.27
CA ASN A 297 26.78 8.13 -2.59
C ASN A 297 27.29 7.11 -1.57
N PHE A 298 26.39 6.37 -0.95
CA PHE A 298 26.76 5.29 -0.03
C PHE A 298 26.54 3.97 -0.73
N SER A 299 27.56 3.11 -0.77
CA SER A 299 27.47 1.84 -1.50
C SER A 299 27.61 0.66 -0.56
N CYS A 300 26.65 -0.25 -0.59
CA CYS A 300 26.75 -1.52 0.10
C CYS A 300 27.27 -2.58 -0.87
N LYS A 301 28.27 -3.35 -0.44
CA LYS A 301 28.86 -4.44 -1.20
C LYS A 301 28.60 -5.77 -0.48
N LEU A 302 28.16 -6.75 -1.25
CA LEU A 302 28.13 -8.15 -0.88
C LEU A 302 29.29 -8.84 -1.59
N ASP A 303 30.28 -9.26 -0.82
CA ASP A 303 31.42 -10.02 -1.30
C ASP A 303 31.14 -11.50 -1.11
N SER A 304 31.10 -12.24 -2.21
CA SER A 304 30.91 -13.68 -2.19
C SER A 304 32.16 -14.39 -2.70
N THR A 305 32.50 -15.51 -2.07
CA THR A 305 33.64 -16.34 -2.48
C THR A 305 33.26 -17.37 -3.54
N THR A 306 31.97 -17.71 -3.63
CA THR A 306 31.43 -18.73 -4.55
C THR A 306 30.82 -18.10 -5.80
N GLN A 307 30.43 -16.83 -5.75
CA GLN A 307 29.75 -16.16 -6.86
C GLN A 307 30.18 -14.68 -7.03
N LYS A 308 29.70 -14.03 -8.08
CA LYS A 308 30.08 -12.65 -8.40
C LYS A 308 29.55 -11.67 -7.34
N SER A 309 30.44 -10.87 -6.76
CA SER A 309 30.09 -9.81 -5.79
C SER A 309 29.08 -8.82 -6.37
N SER A 310 28.11 -8.40 -5.55
CA SER A 310 27.07 -7.43 -5.90
C SER A 310 27.28 -6.11 -5.15
N VAL A 311 26.97 -4.99 -5.78
CA VAL A 311 27.08 -3.65 -5.18
C VAL A 311 25.79 -2.88 -5.45
N VAL A 312 25.23 -2.27 -4.42
CA VAL A 312 24.10 -1.34 -4.55
C VAL A 312 24.49 0.03 -4.00
N THR A 313 24.13 1.08 -4.73
CA THR A 313 24.41 2.45 -4.30
C THR A 313 23.12 3.17 -3.93
N ILE A 314 23.12 3.88 -2.80
CA ILE A 314 22.00 4.70 -2.33
C ILE A 314 22.41 6.17 -2.22
N THR A 315 21.40 7.04 -2.21
CA THR A 315 21.57 8.48 -2.00
C THR A 315 20.59 9.01 -0.95
N LEU A 316 20.95 10.12 -0.32
CA LEU A 316 20.12 10.79 0.68
C LEU A 316 19.51 12.05 0.07
N ALA A 317 18.21 12.25 0.26
CA ALA A 317 17.51 13.45 -0.19
C ALA A 317 16.81 14.15 0.97
N ARG A 318 16.67 15.48 0.90
CA ARG A 318 15.96 16.24 1.94
C ARG A 318 14.47 15.89 1.90
N LYS A 319 13.91 15.55 3.06
CA LYS A 319 12.46 15.35 3.21
C LYS A 319 11.73 16.68 2.94
N ALA A 320 10.79 16.66 2.00
CA ALA A 320 9.98 17.85 1.70
C ALA A 320 9.10 18.19 2.90
N ARG A 321 9.40 19.29 3.60
CA ARG A 321 8.51 19.82 4.65
C ARG A 321 7.33 20.49 3.98
N ARG A 322 6.18 19.82 4.05
CA ARG A 322 4.91 20.43 3.65
C ARG A 322 4.55 21.50 4.68
N SER A 323 4.77 22.75 4.32
CA SER A 323 4.40 23.87 5.18
C SER A 323 2.89 24.09 5.09
N TYR A 324 2.20 24.01 6.23
CA TYR A 324 0.77 24.35 6.34
C TYR A 324 0.54 25.86 6.53
N VAL A 325 1.62 26.64 6.66
CA VAL A 325 1.60 28.11 6.77
C VAL A 325 0.83 28.78 5.63
N PRO A 326 1.06 28.48 4.33
CA PRO A 326 0.28 29.11 3.25
C PRO A 326 -1.22 28.80 3.33
N LEU A 327 -1.59 27.61 3.80
CA LEU A 327 -2.99 27.20 3.96
C LEU A 327 -3.66 27.96 5.12
N ALA A 328 -2.97 28.11 6.26
CA ALA A 328 -3.45 28.91 7.38
C ALA A 328 -3.61 30.41 7.02
N VAL A 329 -2.64 30.98 6.30
CA VAL A 329 -2.70 32.37 5.84
C VAL A 329 -3.88 32.58 4.89
N SER A 330 -4.11 31.65 3.95
CA SER A 330 -5.24 31.70 3.02
C SER A 330 -6.60 31.73 3.74
N ILE A 331 -6.76 30.92 4.78
CA ILE A 331 -7.99 30.89 5.58
C ILE A 331 -8.23 32.24 6.27
N VAL A 332 -7.21 32.82 6.89
CA VAL A 332 -7.33 34.12 7.59
C VAL A 332 -7.71 35.24 6.62
N VAL A 333 -7.08 35.29 5.44
CA VAL A 333 -7.40 36.29 4.40
C VAL A 333 -8.85 36.12 3.92
N THR A 334 -9.31 34.89 3.73
CA THR A 334 -10.69 34.61 3.31
C THR A 334 -11.71 35.05 4.35
N VAL A 335 -11.44 34.83 5.65
CA VAL A 335 -12.34 35.29 6.73
C VAL A 335 -12.40 36.82 6.80
N LEU A 336 -11.25 37.50 6.69
CA LEU A 336 -11.18 38.97 6.73
C LEU A 336 -11.91 39.61 5.55
N THR A 337 -11.75 39.05 4.34
CA THR A 337 -12.45 39.54 3.14
C THR A 337 -13.96 39.33 3.28
N MET A 338 -14.42 38.17 3.74
CA MET A 338 -15.83 37.92 4.01
C MET A 338 -16.40 38.91 5.04
N ALA A 339 -15.71 39.12 6.16
CA ALA A 339 -16.14 40.09 7.18
C ALA A 339 -16.25 41.52 6.60
N LEU A 340 -15.26 41.95 5.80
CA LEU A 340 -15.29 43.26 5.15
C LEU A 340 -16.47 43.40 4.19
N THR A 341 -16.76 42.37 3.38
CA THR A 341 -17.91 42.39 2.45
C THR A 341 -19.23 42.51 3.20
N VAL A 342 -19.40 41.84 4.34
CA VAL A 342 -20.59 41.94 5.18
C VAL A 342 -20.74 43.35 5.76
N VAL A 343 -19.66 43.96 6.24
CA VAL A 343 -19.68 45.34 6.77
C VAL A 343 -20.05 46.33 5.68
N ILE A 344 -19.45 46.21 4.48
CA ILE A 344 -19.79 47.04 3.32
C ILE A 344 -21.25 46.84 2.94
N TYR A 345 -21.73 45.59 2.88
CA TYR A 345 -23.12 45.30 2.56
C TYR A 345 -24.08 45.94 3.58
N ILE A 346 -23.84 45.82 4.88
CA ILE A 346 -24.71 46.43 5.91
C ILE A 346 -24.72 47.96 5.78
N LYS A 347 -23.56 48.59 5.57
CA LYS A 347 -23.45 50.05 5.45
C LYS A 347 -24.11 50.59 4.19
N TYR A 348 -23.99 49.88 3.08
CA TYR A 348 -24.45 50.33 1.77
C TYR A 348 -25.72 49.61 1.28
N LYS A 349 -26.38 48.79 2.11
CA LYS A 349 -27.54 47.98 1.71
C LYS A 349 -28.60 48.80 0.99
N ILE A 350 -29.01 49.93 1.56
CA ILE A 350 -30.03 50.82 0.99
C ILE A 350 -29.54 51.38 -0.35
N SER A 351 -28.34 51.94 -0.38
CA SER A 351 -27.74 52.52 -1.59
C SER A 351 -27.55 51.50 -2.71
N LEU A 352 -27.08 50.28 -2.38
CA LEU A 352 -26.87 49.19 -3.33
C LEU A 352 -28.20 48.69 -3.89
N THR A 353 -29.22 48.50 -3.03
CA THR A 353 -30.55 48.06 -3.46
C THR A 353 -31.20 49.09 -4.39
N LEU A 354 -31.10 50.38 -4.05
CA LEU A 354 -31.60 51.46 -4.91
C LEU A 354 -30.83 51.56 -6.22
N PHE A 355 -29.49 51.45 -6.17
CA PHE A 355 -28.65 51.47 -7.37
C PHE A 355 -28.97 50.31 -8.32
N ILE A 356 -29.14 49.09 -7.79
CA ILE A 356 -29.57 47.92 -8.56
C ILE A 356 -30.94 48.18 -9.19
N ARG A 357 -31.90 48.72 -8.43
CA ARG A 357 -33.24 49.03 -8.95
C ARG A 357 -33.22 50.08 -10.05
N ASP A 358 -32.39 51.11 -9.90
CA ASP A 358 -32.27 52.23 -10.85
C ASP A 358 -31.48 51.83 -12.12
N THR A 359 -30.44 50.99 -12.00
CA THR A 359 -29.58 50.58 -13.13
C THR A 359 -30.11 49.40 -13.94
N LEU A 360 -30.62 48.36 -13.27
CA LEU A 360 -31.11 47.17 -13.94
C LEU A 360 -32.57 47.33 -14.41
N GLY A 361 -33.21 48.44 -14.05
CA GLY A 361 -34.58 48.74 -14.47
C GLY A 361 -35.51 47.58 -14.16
N CYS A 362 -35.37 46.95 -12.98
CA CYS A 362 -36.20 45.83 -12.51
C CYS A 362 -37.64 46.29 -12.24
N HIS A 363 -38.31 46.84 -13.26
CA HIS A 363 -39.73 47.06 -13.35
C HIS A 363 -40.35 45.71 -13.69
N ARG A 364 -40.35 44.81 -12.70
CA ARG A 364 -41.20 43.63 -12.81
C ARG A 364 -42.62 44.21 -12.76
N SER A 365 -43.26 44.36 -13.93
CA SER A 365 -44.69 44.67 -14.01
C SER A 365 -45.40 43.59 -13.21
N ILE A 366 -45.77 43.94 -11.98
CA ILE A 366 -46.62 43.07 -11.17
C ILE A 366 -47.99 43.28 -11.79
N SER A 367 -48.48 42.28 -12.53
CA SER A 367 -49.86 42.23 -13.03
C SER A 367 -50.81 41.94 -11.85
N ASP A 368 -50.79 42.81 -10.83
CA ASP A 368 -51.67 42.74 -9.65
C ASP A 368 -53.02 43.45 -9.88
N GLY A 369 -53.24 44.02 -11.07
CA GLY A 369 -54.49 44.73 -11.40
C GLY A 369 -54.67 46.05 -10.66
N LYS A 370 -53.65 46.52 -9.93
CA LYS A 370 -53.67 47.78 -9.17
C LYS A 370 -53.29 48.96 -10.06
N SER A 371 -54.08 50.03 -10.00
CA SER A 371 -53.90 51.24 -10.80
C SER A 371 -52.77 52.14 -10.29
N TYR A 372 -52.48 52.10 -8.99
CA TYR A 372 -51.57 53.05 -8.33
C TYR A 372 -50.40 52.36 -7.63
N ASP A 373 -49.21 52.96 -7.73
CA ASP A 373 -48.01 52.54 -7.01
C ASP A 373 -48.10 52.88 -5.52
N GLY A 374 -48.81 53.94 -5.16
CA GLY A 374 -49.13 54.24 -3.79
C GLY A 374 -50.29 55.22 -3.62
N TYR A 375 -50.93 55.19 -2.46
CA TYR A 375 -51.94 56.14 -2.04
C TYR A 375 -51.33 57.11 -1.03
N LEU A 376 -51.34 58.40 -1.33
CA LEU A 376 -50.87 59.43 -0.40
C LEU A 376 -52.04 59.91 0.47
N MET A 377 -51.97 59.57 1.74
CA MET A 377 -53.05 59.82 2.69
C MET A 377 -52.59 60.81 3.75
N CYS A 378 -53.29 61.94 3.85
CA CYS A 378 -53.01 62.97 4.83
C CYS A 378 -53.81 62.74 6.12
N TYR A 379 -53.15 62.89 7.26
CA TYR A 379 -53.79 62.93 8.56
C TYR A 379 -53.47 64.23 9.29
N LYS A 380 -54.38 64.64 10.17
CA LYS A 380 -54.22 65.85 10.95
C LYS A 380 -53.11 65.65 11.97
N SER A 381 -52.09 66.51 11.94
CA SER A 381 -51.11 66.56 13.02
C SER A 381 -51.71 67.30 14.22
N ASP A 382 -51.68 66.70 15.41
CA ASP A 382 -52.10 67.38 16.66
C ASP A 382 -51.13 68.50 17.07
N THR A 383 -49.93 68.52 16.47
CA THR A 383 -48.91 69.56 16.65
C THR A 383 -48.75 70.36 15.35
N ASP A 384 -48.43 71.66 15.46
CA ASP A 384 -48.16 72.58 14.34
C ASP A 384 -46.94 72.21 13.48
N ALA A 385 -46.42 70.98 13.65
CA ALA A 385 -45.23 70.45 13.01
C ALA A 385 -45.53 69.42 11.91
N GLY A 386 -46.73 69.45 11.32
CA GLY A 386 -47.03 68.74 10.08
C GLY A 386 -46.35 69.39 8.87
N LEU A 387 -46.32 68.70 7.73
CA LEU A 387 -45.88 69.30 6.48
C LEU A 387 -46.85 70.42 6.09
N ASN A 388 -46.31 71.57 5.68
CA ASN A 388 -47.08 72.66 5.11
C ASN A 388 -47.59 72.29 3.71
N THR A 389 -48.58 73.01 3.19
CA THR A 389 -49.14 72.77 1.84
C THR A 389 -48.07 72.77 0.74
N SER A 390 -47.05 73.64 0.85
CA SER A 390 -45.92 73.67 -0.09
C SER A 390 -45.00 72.46 0.02
N GLU A 391 -44.74 71.96 1.23
CA GLU A 391 -43.88 70.79 1.46
C GLU A 391 -44.59 69.51 1.04
N ARG A 392 -45.90 69.42 1.30
CA ARG A 392 -46.76 68.33 0.84
C ARG A 392 -46.77 68.28 -0.69
N LYS A 393 -47.04 69.40 -1.35
CA LYS A 393 -47.04 69.47 -2.82
C LYS A 393 -45.67 69.13 -3.41
N TRP A 394 -44.60 69.58 -2.76
CA TRP A 394 -43.25 69.22 -3.18
C TRP A 394 -42.96 67.72 -3.05
N LEU A 395 -43.43 67.06 -1.98
CA LEU A 395 -43.35 65.60 -1.81
C LEU A 395 -44.11 64.87 -2.92
N GLU A 396 -45.33 65.31 -3.24
CA GLU A 396 -46.16 64.80 -4.35
C GLU A 396 -45.44 64.94 -5.70
N ASP A 397 -45.01 66.16 -6.03
CA ASP A 397 -44.31 66.48 -7.29
C ASP A 397 -43.03 65.65 -7.44
N VAL A 398 -42.23 65.50 -6.38
CA VAL A 398 -41.00 64.70 -6.44
C VAL A 398 -41.29 63.21 -6.64
N LEU A 399 -42.33 62.66 -6.01
CA LEU A 399 -42.70 61.26 -6.18
C LEU A 399 -43.22 60.98 -7.61
N GLU A 400 -44.10 61.82 -8.15
CA GLU A 400 -44.66 61.64 -9.50
C GLU A 400 -43.65 62.02 -10.61
N ASP A 401 -43.11 63.25 -10.60
CA ASP A 401 -42.28 63.78 -11.70
C ASP A 401 -40.84 63.22 -11.67
N ARG A 402 -40.21 63.21 -10.49
CA ARG A 402 -38.78 62.85 -10.37
C ARG A 402 -38.57 61.36 -10.19
N PHE A 403 -39.45 60.68 -9.47
CA PHE A 403 -39.33 59.25 -9.20
C PHE A 403 -40.29 58.37 -10.01
N GLY A 404 -41.25 58.95 -10.75
CA GLY A 404 -42.10 58.23 -11.69
C GLY A 404 -43.21 57.39 -11.07
N TYR A 405 -43.55 57.64 -9.80
CA TYR A 405 -44.64 56.91 -9.12
C TYR A 405 -46.00 57.38 -9.62
N ASN A 406 -46.94 56.45 -9.83
CA ASN A 406 -48.34 56.80 -10.03
C ASN A 406 -49.07 56.83 -8.68
N LEU A 407 -49.45 58.01 -8.18
CA LEU A 407 -50.09 58.16 -6.87
C LEU A 407 -51.60 58.38 -7.00
N CYS A 408 -52.39 57.78 -6.09
CA CYS A 408 -53.76 58.28 -5.83
C CYS A 408 -53.65 59.43 -4.82
N LEU A 409 -54.22 60.59 -5.16
CA LEU A 409 -54.23 61.81 -4.35
C LEU A 409 -55.66 62.25 -4.03
N ASN A 410 -55.92 62.62 -2.77
CA ASN A 410 -57.25 63.06 -2.32
C ASN A 410 -57.78 64.29 -3.08
N ASP A 411 -56.89 65.19 -3.51
CA ASP A 411 -57.28 66.48 -4.09
C ASP A 411 -57.64 66.38 -5.60
N ARG A 412 -57.25 65.29 -6.27
CA ARG A 412 -57.39 65.11 -7.73
C ARG A 412 -58.31 63.96 -8.10
N ASP A 413 -58.21 62.84 -7.37
CA ASP A 413 -58.81 61.56 -7.78
C ASP A 413 -60.11 61.23 -7.02
N VAL A 414 -60.53 62.11 -6.10
CA VAL A 414 -61.83 62.03 -5.38
C VAL A 414 -62.85 62.94 -6.07
N LEU A 415 -63.83 62.35 -6.75
CA LEU A 415 -64.88 63.09 -7.44
C LEU A 415 -65.84 63.79 -6.44
N PRO A 416 -66.21 65.07 -6.65
CA PRO A 416 -67.15 65.75 -5.78
C PRO A 416 -68.55 65.11 -5.87
N GLY A 417 -69.04 64.55 -4.75
CA GLY A 417 -70.38 63.95 -4.62
C GLY A 417 -70.43 62.51 -4.10
N GLN A 418 -69.30 61.81 -3.99
CA GLN A 418 -69.21 60.45 -3.46
C GLN A 418 -68.87 60.46 -1.96
N ALA A 419 -69.31 59.43 -1.21
CA ALA A 419 -68.98 59.33 0.21
C ALA A 419 -67.46 59.23 0.40
N ILE A 420 -66.89 60.13 1.22
CA ILE A 420 -65.44 60.26 1.45
C ILE A 420 -64.83 58.92 1.87
N ALA A 421 -65.53 58.14 2.71
CA ALA A 421 -65.05 56.87 3.21
C ALA A 421 -64.90 55.78 2.12
N GLU A 422 -65.83 55.70 1.16
CA GLU A 422 -65.80 54.70 0.08
C GLU A 422 -64.68 54.99 -0.92
N THR A 423 -64.46 56.27 -1.22
CA THR A 423 -63.43 56.69 -2.17
C THR A 423 -62.02 56.47 -1.62
N VAL A 424 -61.82 56.74 -0.33
CA VAL A 424 -60.56 56.44 0.37
C VAL A 424 -60.28 54.93 0.37
N LEU A 425 -61.32 54.11 0.60
CA LEU A 425 -61.17 52.65 0.57
C LEU A 425 -60.80 52.14 -0.82
N ASP A 426 -61.44 52.64 -1.89
CA ASP A 426 -61.11 52.27 -3.27
C ASP A 426 -59.66 52.64 -3.63
N CYS A 427 -59.18 53.83 -3.24
CA CYS A 427 -57.77 54.17 -3.43
C CYS A 427 -56.80 53.31 -2.62
N VAL A 428 -57.16 52.88 -1.41
CA VAL A 428 -56.38 51.89 -0.64
C VAL A 428 -56.37 50.53 -1.36
N GLU A 429 -57.50 50.11 -1.95
CA GLU A 429 -57.61 48.85 -2.71
C GLU A 429 -56.79 48.88 -4.00
N GLN A 430 -56.86 49.97 -4.75
CA GLN A 430 -56.15 50.14 -6.03
C GLN A 430 -54.67 50.50 -5.87
N SER A 431 -54.18 50.70 -4.64
CA SER A 431 -52.79 51.09 -4.37
C SER A 431 -51.95 49.95 -3.79
N ARG A 432 -50.67 49.88 -4.18
CA ARG A 432 -49.73 48.86 -3.68
C ARG A 432 -49.20 49.17 -2.28
N THR A 433 -49.11 50.45 -1.95
CA THR A 433 -48.60 50.96 -0.66
C THR A 433 -49.41 52.18 -0.25
N VAL A 434 -49.68 52.33 1.05
CA VAL A 434 -50.25 53.56 1.60
C VAL A 434 -49.14 54.37 2.27
N ILE A 435 -49.08 55.67 1.97
CA ILE A 435 -48.12 56.62 2.54
C ILE A 435 -48.89 57.60 3.42
N LEU A 436 -48.68 57.54 4.73
CA LEU A 436 -49.31 58.45 5.68
C LEU A 436 -48.46 59.70 5.90
N VAL A 437 -49.05 60.88 5.67
CA VAL A 437 -48.38 62.18 5.76
C VAL A 437 -49.05 63.08 6.80
N PRO A 438 -48.33 63.58 7.81
CA PRO A 438 -48.84 64.57 8.76
C PRO A 438 -48.93 65.93 8.06
N THR A 439 -50.11 66.57 8.10
CA THR A 439 -50.32 67.91 7.49
C THR A 439 -50.84 68.91 8.53
N SER A 440 -50.47 70.20 8.39
CA SER A 440 -51.06 71.35 9.10
C SER A 440 -51.32 72.48 8.08
N PRO A 441 -52.46 73.22 8.10
CA PRO A 441 -53.59 73.19 9.05
C PRO A 441 -54.87 72.52 8.48
N ASP A 442 -54.76 71.82 7.34
CA ASP A 442 -55.89 71.25 6.60
C ASP A 442 -56.72 70.29 7.48
N PRO A 443 -58.05 70.14 7.24
CA PRO A 443 -58.86 69.18 7.96
C PRO A 443 -58.50 67.77 7.47
N GLY A 444 -57.39 67.25 7.99
CA GLY A 444 -57.02 65.86 7.86
C GLY A 444 -58.11 64.97 8.44
N LEU A 445 -58.11 63.72 8.00
CA LEU A 445 -59.20 62.79 8.24
C LEU A 445 -59.44 62.48 9.73
N GLU A 446 -60.72 62.35 10.11
CA GLU A 446 -61.12 62.02 11.47
C GLU A 446 -60.60 60.65 11.93
N SER A 447 -60.32 60.51 13.24
CA SER A 447 -59.74 59.32 13.86
C SER A 447 -60.53 58.03 13.62
N GLY A 448 -61.85 58.13 13.41
CA GLY A 448 -62.71 56.98 13.09
C GLY A 448 -62.38 56.33 11.75
N LEU A 449 -62.10 57.12 10.71
CA LEU A 449 -61.78 56.56 9.38
C LEU A 449 -60.35 56.01 9.32
N LEU A 450 -59.41 56.55 10.10
CA LEU A 450 -58.07 55.99 10.27
C LEU A 450 -58.07 54.59 10.90
N THR A 451 -58.98 54.32 11.84
CA THR A 451 -59.14 52.99 12.44
C THR A 451 -59.68 51.98 11.43
N ALA A 452 -60.69 52.36 10.64
CA ALA A 452 -61.22 51.49 9.57
C ALA A 452 -60.16 51.18 8.50
N ILE A 453 -59.29 52.15 8.19
CA ILE A 453 -58.17 51.96 7.26
C ILE A 453 -57.09 51.07 7.88
N HIS A 454 -56.79 51.22 9.18
CA HIS A 454 -55.88 50.29 9.87
C HIS A 454 -56.38 48.85 9.78
N GLU A 455 -57.67 48.60 9.99
CA GLU A 455 -58.26 47.26 9.82
C GLU A 455 -58.11 46.76 8.38
N ALA A 456 -58.43 47.58 7.37
CA ALA A 456 -58.29 47.22 5.96
C ALA A 456 -56.83 46.94 5.56
N LEU A 457 -55.86 47.70 6.10
CA LEU A 457 -54.43 47.51 5.88
C LEU A 457 -53.94 46.18 6.48
N VAL A 458 -54.38 45.85 7.69
CA VAL A 458 -54.02 44.62 8.40
C VAL A 458 -54.62 43.40 7.72
N GLU A 459 -55.92 43.44 7.40
CA GLU A 459 -56.62 42.32 6.74
C GLU A 459 -55.98 41.96 5.40
N ARG A 460 -55.53 42.96 4.64
CA ARG A 460 -55.04 42.77 3.26
C ARG A 460 -53.52 42.80 3.10
N GLN A 461 -52.78 42.94 4.20
CA GLN A 461 -51.31 43.03 4.22
C GLN A 461 -50.76 44.12 3.27
N THR A 462 -51.50 45.21 3.09
CA THR A 462 -51.05 46.33 2.26
C THR A 462 -49.89 47.02 2.95
N ARG A 463 -48.82 47.32 2.22
CA ARG A 463 -47.63 47.97 2.79
C ARG A 463 -47.99 49.38 3.25
N LEU A 464 -47.50 49.73 4.44
CA LEU A 464 -47.70 51.04 5.02
C LEU A 464 -46.36 51.74 5.26
N VAL A 465 -46.26 52.99 4.83
CA VAL A 465 -45.12 53.86 5.13
C VAL A 465 -45.64 55.11 5.85
N LEU A 466 -45.15 55.35 7.07
CA LEU A 466 -45.51 56.51 7.89
C LEU A 466 -44.39 57.55 7.84
N ILE A 467 -44.73 58.77 7.41
CA ILE A 467 -43.82 59.92 7.49
C ILE A 467 -44.01 60.59 8.84
N ARG A 468 -42.93 60.78 9.59
CA ARG A 468 -42.91 61.49 10.88
C ARG A 468 -42.09 62.76 10.78
N THR A 469 -42.40 63.78 11.57
CA THR A 469 -41.56 64.99 11.68
C THR A 469 -40.75 64.94 12.98
N GLU A 470 -39.63 65.66 13.09
CA GLU A 470 -38.79 65.60 14.30
C GLU A 470 -39.53 66.03 15.58
N ALA A 471 -40.51 66.92 15.47
CA ALA A 471 -41.31 67.38 16.60
C ALA A 471 -42.37 66.36 17.06
N THR A 472 -42.59 65.26 16.32
CA THR A 472 -43.52 64.19 16.72
C THR A 472 -42.90 63.17 17.69
N GLU A 473 -41.62 63.31 18.07
CA GLU A 473 -40.97 62.40 19.04
C GLU A 473 -41.40 62.63 20.50
N GLY A 474 -42.15 63.68 20.80
CA GLY A 474 -42.68 63.96 22.12
C GLY A 474 -44.11 64.48 22.10
N VAL A 475 -45.09 63.59 22.30
CA VAL A 475 -46.36 63.77 23.05
C VAL A 475 -47.29 62.58 22.70
N ARG A 476 -47.65 61.79 23.72
CA ARG A 476 -48.36 60.50 23.63
C ARG A 476 -49.80 60.56 24.16
N SER A 477 -50.59 61.57 23.79
CA SER A 477 -51.90 61.74 24.43
C SER A 477 -52.98 62.14 23.45
N GLY A 478 -53.80 61.16 23.01
CA GLY A 478 -54.98 61.34 22.16
C GLY A 478 -55.38 60.02 21.46
N SER A 479 -56.66 59.83 21.15
CA SER A 479 -57.16 58.63 20.45
C SER A 479 -56.51 58.43 19.06
N LEU A 480 -56.09 59.52 18.42
CA LEU A 480 -55.33 59.52 17.17
C LEU A 480 -53.89 59.01 17.35
N GLY A 481 -53.24 59.35 18.47
CA GLY A 481 -51.88 58.90 18.79
C GLY A 481 -51.78 57.39 19.01
N GLU A 482 -52.82 56.77 19.57
CA GLU A 482 -52.90 55.31 19.77
C GLU A 482 -53.00 54.55 18.44
N VAL A 483 -53.83 55.03 17.50
CA VAL A 483 -53.96 54.43 16.14
C VAL A 483 -52.66 54.59 15.35
N LEU A 484 -51.99 55.75 15.44
CA LEU A 484 -50.68 55.95 14.81
C LEU A 484 -49.58 55.08 15.42
N HIS A 485 -49.65 54.81 16.72
CA HIS A 485 -48.74 53.86 17.38
C HIS A 485 -48.94 52.44 16.86
N LEU A 486 -50.18 51.98 16.74
CA LEU A 486 -50.52 50.67 16.15
C LEU A 486 -50.03 50.57 14.71
N LEU A 487 -50.34 51.58 13.88
CA LEU A 487 -49.87 51.66 12.49
C LEU A 487 -48.34 51.66 12.38
N SER A 488 -47.63 52.27 13.34
CA SER A 488 -46.16 52.28 13.34
C SER A 488 -45.50 50.96 13.72
N ASN A 489 -46.21 50.09 14.45
CA ASN A 489 -45.73 48.74 14.72
C ASN A 489 -45.87 47.84 13.48
N VAL A 490 -46.81 48.16 12.59
CA VAL A 490 -47.11 47.38 11.38
C VAL A 490 -46.37 47.93 10.14
N GLY A 491 -46.21 49.26 10.06
CA GLY A 491 -45.63 49.97 8.92
C GLY A 491 -44.18 50.42 9.10
N HIS A 492 -43.55 50.80 8.00
CA HIS A 492 -42.19 51.38 8.01
C HIS A 492 -42.24 52.88 8.28
N CYS A 493 -41.42 53.39 9.21
CA CYS A 493 -41.36 54.81 9.52
C CYS A 493 -40.19 55.51 8.82
N VAL A 494 -40.43 56.72 8.30
CA VAL A 494 -39.41 57.59 7.70
C VAL A 494 -39.53 58.99 8.30
N THR A 495 -38.41 59.60 8.68
CA THR A 495 -38.41 60.90 9.36
C THR A 495 -38.12 62.04 8.39
N TRP A 496 -39.04 62.99 8.29
CA TRP A 496 -38.91 64.27 7.63
C TRP A 496 -38.31 65.31 8.58
N LYS A 497 -37.17 65.87 8.17
CA LYS A 497 -36.37 66.84 8.94
C LYS A 497 -36.37 68.23 8.29
N GLY A 498 -37.51 68.65 7.73
CA GLY A 498 -37.63 69.96 7.05
C GLY A 498 -36.59 70.13 5.94
N LYS A 499 -35.83 71.23 5.99
CA LYS A 499 -34.79 71.59 5.00
C LYS A 499 -33.74 70.51 4.77
N ASP A 500 -33.40 69.71 5.79
CA ASP A 500 -32.42 68.62 5.65
C ASP A 500 -32.95 67.45 4.82
N SER A 501 -34.27 67.39 4.60
CA SER A 501 -34.94 66.38 3.77
C SER A 501 -35.22 66.85 2.33
N GLU A 502 -35.05 68.15 2.03
CA GLU A 502 -35.24 68.73 0.69
C GLU A 502 -34.24 68.18 -0.37
N PRO A 503 -32.97 67.90 -0.08
CA PRO A 503 -32.08 67.33 -1.08
C PRO A 503 -32.51 65.90 -1.46
N LEU A 504 -32.66 65.58 -2.75
CA LEU A 504 -33.01 64.24 -3.25
C LEU A 504 -32.01 63.14 -2.82
N SER A 505 -30.80 63.52 -2.39
CA SER A 505 -29.76 62.63 -1.88
C SER A 505 -29.84 62.36 -0.36
N SER A 506 -30.80 62.99 0.33
CA SER A 506 -31.00 62.88 1.78
C SER A 506 -31.33 61.44 2.21
N SER A 507 -31.13 61.13 3.49
CA SER A 507 -31.51 59.84 4.07
C SER A 507 -33.01 59.59 3.97
N PHE A 508 -33.83 60.65 4.09
CA PHE A 508 -35.29 60.60 3.96
C PHE A 508 -35.69 59.97 2.62
N TRP A 509 -35.21 60.51 1.50
CA TRP A 509 -35.58 60.00 0.17
C TRP A 509 -35.05 58.60 -0.10
N LYS A 510 -33.83 58.30 0.33
CA LYS A 510 -33.26 56.94 0.19
C LYS A 510 -34.08 55.91 0.96
N GLN A 511 -34.48 56.25 2.20
CA GLN A 511 -35.25 55.35 3.04
C GLN A 511 -36.70 55.23 2.56
N LEU A 512 -37.33 56.33 2.16
CA LEU A 512 -38.67 56.33 1.55
C LEU A 512 -38.72 55.48 0.28
N ARG A 513 -37.80 55.73 -0.66
CA ARG A 513 -37.69 54.93 -1.90
C ARG A 513 -37.41 53.45 -1.62
N TYR A 514 -36.66 53.12 -0.57
CA TYR A 514 -36.34 51.74 -0.22
C TYR A 514 -37.57 50.95 0.28
N TYR A 515 -38.47 51.60 1.01
CA TYR A 515 -39.71 50.97 1.49
C TYR A 515 -40.85 50.99 0.45
N LEU A 516 -40.83 51.96 -0.47
CA LEU A 516 -41.77 52.01 -1.59
C LEU A 516 -41.51 50.90 -2.62
N PRO A 517 -42.57 50.40 -3.29
CA PRO A 517 -42.43 49.46 -4.39
C PRO A 517 -41.62 50.09 -5.53
N PRO A 518 -41.10 49.31 -6.49
CA PRO A 518 -40.57 49.87 -7.72
C PRO A 518 -41.68 50.62 -8.46
N ALA A 519 -41.43 51.86 -8.90
CA ALA A 519 -42.32 52.57 -9.81
C ALA A 519 -42.52 51.73 -11.07
N GLN A 520 -43.75 51.67 -11.60
CA GLN A 520 -44.05 50.89 -12.80
C GLN A 520 -44.03 51.72 -14.08
N HIS A 521 -44.13 53.04 -13.97
CA HIS A 521 -44.12 53.92 -15.12
C HIS A 521 -42.71 54.49 -15.37
N SER A 522 -42.25 54.41 -16.63
CA SER A 522 -40.98 55.02 -17.05
C SER A 522 -41.05 56.54 -16.88
N GLN A 523 -39.95 57.15 -16.37
CA GLN A 523 -39.76 58.59 -16.35
C GLN A 523 -40.03 59.19 -17.74
N LYS A 524 -40.86 60.24 -17.82
CA LYS A 524 -40.76 61.19 -18.95
C LYS A 524 -39.45 61.95 -18.77
N ILE A 525 -38.37 61.44 -19.35
CA ILE A 525 -37.11 62.18 -19.43
C ILE A 525 -37.35 63.39 -20.34
N HIS A 526 -37.62 64.56 -19.76
CA HIS A 526 -37.39 65.81 -20.46
C HIS A 526 -35.87 66.00 -20.53
N LEU A 527 -35.28 65.55 -21.65
CA LEU A 527 -33.91 65.85 -22.03
C LEU A 527 -33.77 67.38 -22.14
N LEU A 528 -33.07 68.01 -21.20
CA LEU A 528 -32.51 69.34 -21.40
C LEU A 528 -31.18 69.21 -22.17
N PRO A 529 -30.92 70.08 -23.16
CA PRO A 529 -29.82 69.93 -24.10
C PRO A 529 -28.48 70.25 -23.45
N GLN A 530 -27.46 69.48 -23.82
CA GLN A 530 -26.06 69.72 -23.47
C GLN A 530 -25.60 71.05 -24.10
N THR A 531 -25.17 71.99 -23.27
CA THR A 531 -24.38 73.15 -23.70
C THR A 531 -22.91 72.77 -23.83
N VAL A 532 -22.35 73.11 -25.00
CA VAL A 532 -20.90 73.18 -25.31
C VAL A 532 -20.24 74.29 -24.51
#